data_AF-A0A6J8C479-F1
#
_entry.id   AF-A0A6J8C479-F1
#
_cell.length_a   1.000
_cell.length_b   1.000
_cell.length_c   1.000
_cell.angle_alpha   90.00
_cell.angle_beta   90.00
_cell.angle_gamma   90.00
#
_symmetry.space_group_name_H-M   'P 1'
#
loop_
_entity.id
_entity.type
_entity.pdbx_description
1 polymer ?
#
loop_
_entity_poly.entity_id
_entity_poly.type
_entity_poly.pdbx_seq_one_letter_code
_entity_poly.pdbx_strand_id
1 'polypeptide(L)'
;MTEQTEPRPLKWTIPPNLQGQVEDIQIKVPRKTGPLGDLDEEKKRWLIVGICLHSIISPLLRKYADPIVSNLYSCLVSSDSIDTQGYHRYLNKYPAANRYLFNYESINNNRNVPKKKINNKWINDYQAYDYKVTSHVDLSKLFLQPSMAHYSAIDESCDLSALLGMVINISSFQPVVQSDAEKIRSDIRNPWAHCDFTEWTIAKYADSFQLMEQLVKDLGLYNREENRVLGALNTWATNGQNFLSGTILGLEIVNDIHQQTHILSEYVLTLCTEADSQFLKVQQELNDLENSLQERMRNLESHQFVQLVETY
;
A
#
# COMPACT_ATOMS: atom_id res chain seq x y z
N MET A 1 -16.69 -42.48 -41.43
CA MET A 1 -16.98 -41.03 -41.43
C MET A 1 -17.96 -40.78 -40.30
N THR A 2 -17.46 -40.39 -39.14
CA THR A 2 -18.23 -40.09 -37.93
C THR A 2 -18.27 -38.58 -37.78
N GLU A 3 -19.43 -37.98 -38.01
CA GLU A 3 -19.69 -36.56 -37.71
C GLU A 3 -19.62 -36.35 -36.20
N GLN A 4 -18.67 -35.52 -35.77
CA GLN A 4 -18.65 -34.94 -34.42
C GLN A 4 -19.64 -33.77 -34.39
N THR A 5 -20.68 -33.89 -33.58
CA THR A 5 -21.58 -32.79 -33.22
C THR A 5 -20.91 -31.88 -32.20
N GLU A 6 -20.68 -30.62 -32.56
CA GLU A 6 -20.23 -29.58 -31.63
C GLU A 6 -21.30 -29.27 -30.55
N PRO A 7 -20.90 -28.95 -29.31
CA PRO A 7 -21.84 -28.55 -28.26
C PRO A 7 -22.30 -27.10 -28.45
N ARG A 8 -23.63 -26.91 -28.50
CA ARG A 8 -24.30 -25.60 -28.53
C ARG A 8 -23.92 -24.76 -27.29
N PRO A 9 -23.64 -23.44 -27.43
CA PRO A 9 -23.38 -22.58 -26.28
C PRO A 9 -24.67 -22.39 -25.47
N LEU A 10 -24.56 -22.64 -24.15
CA LEU A 10 -25.60 -22.35 -23.18
C LEU A 10 -25.86 -20.84 -23.13
N LYS A 11 -27.00 -20.40 -23.69
CA LYS A 11 -27.55 -19.07 -23.42
C LYS A 11 -28.02 -19.05 -21.97
N TRP A 12 -27.28 -18.38 -21.10
CA TRP A 12 -27.73 -18.08 -19.75
C TRP A 12 -28.74 -16.93 -19.81
N THR A 13 -30.03 -17.26 -19.76
CA THR A 13 -31.10 -16.29 -19.47
C THR A 13 -31.20 -16.09 -17.96
N ILE A 14 -31.34 -14.83 -17.54
CA ILE A 14 -31.54 -14.44 -16.14
C ILE A 14 -32.81 -15.14 -15.62
N PRO A 15 -32.76 -15.79 -14.45
CA PRO A 15 -33.92 -16.40 -13.83
C PRO A 15 -35.06 -15.38 -13.62
N PRO A 16 -36.33 -15.71 -13.93
CA PRO A 16 -37.45 -14.76 -13.85
C PRO A 16 -37.65 -14.13 -12.47
N ASN A 17 -37.23 -14.83 -11.41
CA ASN A 17 -37.29 -14.36 -10.02
C ASN A 17 -36.22 -13.29 -9.67
N LEU A 18 -35.21 -13.13 -10.52
CA LEU A 18 -34.15 -12.12 -10.37
C LEU A 18 -34.35 -10.93 -11.32
N GLN A 19 -35.23 -11.07 -12.33
CA GLN A 19 -35.52 -10.02 -13.30
C GLN A 19 -35.95 -8.71 -12.62
N GLY A 20 -36.87 -8.79 -11.65
CA GLY A 20 -37.35 -7.63 -10.92
C GLY A 20 -36.30 -6.97 -10.03
N GLN A 21 -35.36 -7.74 -9.47
CA GLN A 21 -34.26 -7.18 -8.67
C GLN A 21 -33.23 -6.46 -9.54
N VAL A 22 -32.98 -6.97 -10.74
CA VAL A 22 -32.09 -6.34 -11.73
C VAL A 22 -32.69 -5.04 -12.24
N GLU A 23 -34.00 -5.00 -12.51
CA GLU A 23 -34.71 -3.78 -12.91
C GLU A 23 -34.71 -2.73 -11.80
N ASP A 24 -34.91 -3.13 -10.54
CA ASP A 24 -34.90 -2.22 -9.38
C ASP A 24 -33.51 -1.61 -9.13
N ILE A 25 -32.43 -2.37 -9.40
CA ILE A 25 -31.04 -1.89 -9.37
C ILE A 25 -30.76 -0.93 -10.53
N GLN A 26 -31.29 -1.19 -11.73
CA GLN A 26 -31.15 -0.30 -12.88
C GLN A 26 -31.87 1.04 -12.72
N ILE A 27 -32.97 1.08 -11.97
CA ILE A 27 -33.72 2.29 -11.67
C ILE A 27 -33.02 3.13 -10.57
N LYS A 28 -32.44 2.47 -9.55
CA LYS A 28 -31.80 3.16 -8.41
C LYS A 28 -30.39 3.70 -8.72
N VAL A 29 -29.72 3.16 -9.74
CA VAL A 29 -28.42 3.65 -10.21
C VAL A 29 -28.59 4.19 -11.62
N PRO A 30 -28.74 5.50 -11.83
CA PRO A 30 -28.84 6.06 -13.17
C PRO A 30 -27.52 5.81 -13.90
N ARG A 31 -27.49 4.80 -14.78
CA ARG A 31 -26.46 4.72 -15.81
C ARG A 31 -26.71 5.89 -16.75
N LYS A 32 -25.84 6.89 -16.74
CA LYS A 32 -25.76 7.86 -17.84
C LYS A 32 -25.50 7.06 -19.11
N THR A 33 -26.53 6.88 -19.93
CA THR A 33 -26.47 6.29 -21.27
C THR A 33 -25.89 7.29 -22.29
N GLY A 34 -24.79 7.95 -21.93
CA GLY A 34 -23.86 8.45 -22.94
C GLY A 34 -23.05 7.28 -23.51
N PRO A 35 -22.33 7.45 -24.64
CA PRO A 35 -21.22 6.55 -24.92
C PRO A 35 -20.36 6.53 -23.65
N LEU A 36 -20.02 5.35 -23.13
CA LEU A 36 -19.04 5.23 -22.06
C LEU A 36 -17.79 5.91 -22.62
N GLY A 37 -17.55 7.17 -22.22
CA GLY A 37 -16.45 7.94 -22.76
C GLY A 37 -15.21 7.13 -22.51
N ASP A 38 -14.52 6.76 -23.59
CA ASP A 38 -13.27 6.04 -23.50
C ASP A 38 -12.38 6.78 -22.47
N LEU A 39 -11.75 6.03 -21.57
CA LEU A 39 -10.84 6.63 -20.59
C LEU A 39 -9.82 7.47 -21.37
N ASP A 40 -9.51 8.68 -20.89
CA ASP A 40 -8.42 9.40 -21.52
C ASP A 40 -7.13 8.58 -21.41
N GLU A 41 -6.24 8.79 -22.37
CA GLU A 41 -5.04 7.96 -22.53
C GLU A 41 -4.10 8.03 -21.31
N GLU A 42 -4.13 9.13 -20.57
CA GLU A 42 -3.39 9.33 -19.33
C GLU A 42 -3.94 8.44 -18.21
N LYS A 43 -5.27 8.43 -18.01
CA LYS A 43 -5.95 7.54 -17.05
C LYS A 43 -5.77 6.08 -17.40
N LYS A 44 -5.80 5.72 -18.69
CA LYS A 44 -5.52 4.33 -19.13
C LYS A 44 -4.11 3.91 -18.70
N ARG A 45 -3.10 4.75 -18.95
CA ARG A 45 -1.71 4.46 -18.56
C ARG A 45 -1.55 4.34 -17.05
N TRP A 46 -2.10 5.28 -16.29
CA TRP A 46 -2.14 5.21 -14.81
C TRP A 46 -2.79 3.91 -14.33
N LEU A 47 -3.92 3.53 -14.91
CA LEU A 47 -4.67 2.34 -14.53
C LEU A 47 -3.89 1.05 -14.83
N ILE A 48 -3.33 0.92 -16.04
CA ILE A 48 -2.54 -0.25 -16.45
C ILE A 48 -1.32 -0.43 -15.55
N VAL A 49 -0.61 0.65 -15.23
CA VAL A 49 0.55 0.58 -14.32
C VAL A 49 0.10 0.16 -12.93
N GLY A 50 -0.99 0.73 -12.41
CA GLY A 50 -1.58 0.31 -11.14
C GLY A 50 -1.94 -1.17 -11.08
N ILE A 51 -2.54 -1.69 -12.16
CA ILE A 51 -2.84 -3.10 -12.30
C ILE A 51 -1.55 -3.92 -12.22
N CYS A 52 -0.50 -3.58 -12.97
CA CYS A 52 0.76 -4.31 -12.94
C CYS A 52 1.43 -4.30 -11.56
N LEU A 53 1.44 -3.13 -10.89
CA LEU A 53 1.96 -3.00 -9.53
C LEU A 53 1.23 -3.96 -8.56
N HIS A 54 -0.09 -4.06 -8.69
CA HIS A 54 -0.90 -4.83 -7.77
C HIS A 54 -0.97 -6.34 -8.12
N SER A 55 -1.20 -6.70 -9.38
CA SER A 55 -1.45 -8.08 -9.80
C SER A 55 -0.19 -8.85 -10.18
N ILE A 56 0.93 -8.15 -10.44
CA ILE A 56 2.19 -8.77 -10.87
C ILE A 56 3.30 -8.53 -9.84
N ILE A 57 3.60 -7.26 -9.54
CA ILE A 57 4.75 -6.92 -8.69
C ILE A 57 4.51 -7.26 -7.21
N SER A 58 3.34 -6.93 -6.66
CA SER A 58 3.06 -7.20 -5.24
C SER A 58 3.11 -8.69 -4.89
N PRO A 59 2.45 -9.61 -5.64
CA PRO A 59 2.52 -11.04 -5.34
C PRO A 59 3.93 -11.60 -5.50
N LEU A 60 4.68 -11.11 -6.49
CA LEU A 60 6.08 -11.48 -6.68
C LEU A 60 6.95 -11.09 -5.48
N LEU A 61 6.84 -9.84 -5.04
CA LEU A 61 7.61 -9.32 -3.90
C LEU A 61 7.24 -10.01 -2.59
N ARG A 62 5.97 -10.35 -2.36
CA ARG A 62 5.56 -11.15 -1.18
C ARG A 62 6.30 -12.48 -1.14
N LYS A 63 6.23 -13.24 -2.24
CA LYS A 63 6.89 -14.54 -2.37
C LYS A 63 8.40 -14.46 -2.23
N TYR A 64 9.01 -13.38 -2.71
CA TYR A 64 10.44 -13.16 -2.61
C TYR A 64 10.88 -12.72 -1.19
N ALA A 65 10.14 -11.81 -0.57
CA ALA A 65 10.51 -11.20 0.70
C ALA A 65 10.30 -12.14 1.89
N ASP A 66 9.19 -12.88 1.92
CA ASP A 66 8.81 -13.74 3.05
C ASP A 66 9.92 -14.68 3.55
N PRO A 67 10.58 -15.50 2.70
CA PRO A 67 11.66 -16.37 3.16
C PRO A 67 12.89 -15.61 3.66
N ILE A 68 13.20 -14.44 3.08
CA ILE A 68 14.36 -13.63 3.47
C ILE A 68 14.15 -13.03 4.86
N VAL A 69 12.96 -12.49 5.11
CA VAL A 69 12.57 -11.92 6.41
C VAL A 69 12.48 -13.02 7.47
N SER A 70 11.89 -14.16 7.11
CA SER A 70 11.82 -15.33 7.99
C SER A 70 13.21 -15.79 8.45
N ASN A 71 14.16 -15.90 7.52
CA ASN A 71 15.53 -16.26 7.86
C ASN A 71 16.21 -15.19 8.74
N LEU A 72 16.04 -13.90 8.42
CA LEU A 72 16.57 -12.81 9.23
C LEU A 72 16.02 -12.85 10.67
N TYR A 73 14.73 -13.11 10.81
CA TYR A 73 14.11 -13.28 12.13
C TYR A 73 14.74 -14.42 12.92
N SER A 74 14.90 -15.60 12.32
CA SER A 74 15.58 -16.72 12.99
C SER A 74 17.02 -16.39 13.41
N CYS A 75 17.76 -15.64 12.58
CA CYS A 75 19.08 -15.15 12.95
C CYS A 75 19.03 -14.24 14.18
N LEU A 76 18.15 -13.22 14.19
CA LEU A 76 18.03 -12.25 15.29
C LEU A 76 17.49 -12.86 16.59
N VAL A 77 16.63 -13.87 16.51
CA VAL A 77 16.23 -14.68 17.67
C VAL A 77 17.46 -15.37 18.27
N SER A 78 18.31 -15.95 17.41
CA SER A 78 19.49 -16.70 17.86
C SER A 78 20.62 -15.78 18.38
N SER A 79 20.86 -14.63 17.76
CA SER A 79 21.97 -13.73 18.10
C SER A 79 21.61 -12.70 19.17
N ASP A 80 20.38 -12.19 19.15
CA ASP A 80 19.98 -11.02 19.94
C ASP A 80 18.74 -11.26 20.81
N SER A 81 18.21 -12.49 20.80
CA SER A 81 17.02 -12.90 21.56
C SER A 81 15.85 -11.94 21.37
N ILE A 82 15.65 -11.48 20.12
CA ILE A 82 14.70 -10.41 19.77
C ILE A 82 13.25 -10.72 20.16
N ASP A 83 12.91 -12.00 20.30
CA ASP A 83 11.63 -12.54 20.74
C ASP A 83 11.35 -12.41 22.23
N THR A 84 12.38 -12.18 23.05
CA THR A 84 12.27 -12.08 24.51
C THR A 84 12.65 -10.71 25.07
N GLN A 85 12.86 -9.73 24.20
CA GLN A 85 13.31 -8.39 24.58
C GLN A 85 12.29 -7.64 25.45
N GLY A 86 12.82 -6.79 26.33
CA GLY A 86 12.06 -5.83 27.12
C GLY A 86 12.72 -4.47 27.09
N TYR A 87 12.06 -3.46 27.69
CA TYR A 87 12.47 -2.05 27.61
C TYR A 87 13.95 -1.77 27.93
N HIS A 88 14.58 -2.51 28.83
CA HIS A 88 15.98 -2.28 29.19
C HIS A 88 17.00 -2.93 28.24
N ARG A 89 16.58 -3.86 27.36
CA ARG A 89 17.46 -4.70 26.55
C ARG A 89 16.94 -4.94 25.12
N TYR A 90 16.16 -4.00 24.57
CA TYR A 90 15.71 -4.10 23.19
C TYR A 90 16.77 -3.58 22.21
N LEU A 91 16.72 -4.09 20.97
CA LEU A 91 17.54 -3.56 19.88
C LEU A 91 16.94 -2.25 19.39
N ASN A 92 17.52 -1.12 19.75
CA ASN A 92 17.02 0.18 19.25
C ASN A 92 17.30 0.42 17.76
N LYS A 93 18.21 -0.34 17.15
CA LYS A 93 18.62 -0.21 15.75
C LYS A 93 18.95 -1.56 15.15
N TYR A 94 18.89 -1.62 13.83
CA TYR A 94 19.27 -2.81 13.09
C TYR A 94 20.80 -3.03 13.14
N PRO A 95 21.30 -4.21 13.59
CA PRO A 95 22.74 -4.42 13.79
C PRO A 95 23.58 -4.35 12.51
N ALA A 96 23.07 -4.88 11.39
CA ALA A 96 23.85 -5.03 10.15
C ALA A 96 23.97 -3.72 9.35
N ALA A 97 22.94 -2.86 9.41
CA ALA A 97 22.97 -1.53 8.83
C ALA A 97 22.75 -0.53 9.97
N ASN A 98 23.86 -0.03 10.53
CA ASN A 98 23.96 0.86 11.71
C ASN A 98 23.33 2.26 11.51
N ARG A 99 22.21 2.33 10.77
CA ARG A 99 21.47 3.54 10.37
C ARG A 99 19.96 3.40 10.55
N TYR A 100 19.39 2.19 10.51
CA TYR A 100 17.94 2.01 10.63
C TYR A 100 17.51 1.84 12.10
N LEU A 101 16.66 2.73 12.59
CA LEU A 101 16.07 2.66 13.94
C LEU A 101 14.80 1.80 13.90
N PHE A 102 14.72 0.80 14.77
CA PHE A 102 13.55 -0.06 14.82
C PHE A 102 12.33 0.67 15.36
N ASN A 103 11.23 0.56 14.62
CA ASN A 103 9.98 1.21 14.97
C ASN A 103 9.06 0.28 15.76
N TYR A 104 9.31 0.18 17.07
CA TYR A 104 8.49 -0.63 17.97
C TYR A 104 7.05 -0.13 18.14
N GLU A 105 6.72 1.10 17.73
CA GLU A 105 5.32 1.58 17.69
C GLU A 105 4.45 0.71 16.77
N SER A 106 5.06 0.13 15.73
CA SER A 106 4.40 -0.65 14.68
C SER A 106 3.97 -2.06 15.10
N ILE A 107 4.34 -2.53 16.30
CA ILE A 107 4.04 -3.90 16.75
C ILE A 107 3.33 -3.91 18.11
N ASN A 108 2.78 -5.06 18.49
CA ASN A 108 2.18 -5.33 19.81
C ASN A 108 1.17 -4.28 20.30
N ASN A 109 0.51 -3.59 19.37
CA ASN A 109 -0.42 -2.50 19.69
C ASN A 109 0.23 -1.31 20.44
N ASN A 110 1.55 -1.15 20.35
CA ASN A 110 2.32 -0.11 21.07
C ASN A 110 1.89 1.31 20.71
N ARG A 111 1.36 1.52 19.49
CA ARG A 111 0.72 2.79 19.09
C ARG A 111 -0.41 3.24 20.02
N ASN A 112 -1.12 2.30 20.64
CA ASN A 112 -2.26 2.58 21.52
C ASN A 112 -1.87 2.72 23.00
N VAL A 113 -0.56 2.62 23.32
CA VAL A 113 -0.07 2.89 24.66
C VAL A 113 -0.31 4.37 24.99
N PRO A 114 -0.95 4.68 26.13
CA PRO A 114 -1.21 6.06 26.53
C PRO A 114 0.06 6.90 26.56
N LYS A 115 0.01 8.06 25.93
CA LYS A 115 1.12 9.01 25.98
C LYS A 115 1.28 9.56 27.39
N LYS A 116 2.53 9.82 27.80
CA LYS A 116 2.85 10.51 29.06
C LYS A 116 3.01 12.00 28.80
N LYS A 117 2.56 12.83 29.75
CA LYS A 117 2.80 14.28 29.73
C LYS A 117 4.10 14.58 30.47
N ILE A 118 5.12 15.03 29.75
CA ILE A 118 6.41 15.45 30.31
C ILE A 118 6.70 16.86 29.82
N ASN A 119 7.03 17.79 30.72
CA ASN A 119 7.30 19.20 30.40
C ASN A 119 6.20 19.83 29.53
N ASN A 120 4.93 19.58 29.86
CA ASN A 120 3.74 20.00 29.11
C ASN A 120 3.59 19.46 27.67
N LYS A 121 4.41 18.49 27.26
CA LYS A 121 4.30 17.82 25.96
C LYS A 121 3.84 16.37 26.14
N TRP A 122 2.88 15.93 25.33
CA TRP A 122 2.52 14.52 25.23
C TRP A 122 3.56 13.77 24.41
N ILE A 123 4.19 12.77 25.01
CA ILE A 123 5.19 11.92 24.38
C ILE A 123 4.83 10.44 24.51
N ASN A 124 5.32 9.61 23.61
CA ASN A 124 5.14 8.17 23.69
C ASN A 124 5.78 7.61 24.98
N ASP A 125 5.05 6.75 25.68
CA ASP A 125 5.56 6.05 26.85
C ASP A 125 6.32 4.79 26.42
N TYR A 126 7.55 4.98 25.94
CA TYR A 126 8.40 3.88 25.50
C TYR A 126 8.65 2.83 26.60
N GLN A 127 8.56 3.20 27.89
CA GLN A 127 8.71 2.23 28.99
C GLN A 127 7.58 1.20 29.05
N ALA A 128 6.40 1.56 28.55
CA ALA A 128 5.22 0.70 28.55
C ALA A 128 5.05 -0.10 27.25
N TYR A 129 5.96 0.04 26.30
CA TYR A 129 5.93 -0.74 25.06
C TYR A 129 6.26 -2.22 25.34
N ASP A 130 5.57 -3.11 24.62
CA ASP A 130 5.99 -4.50 24.49
C ASP A 130 6.99 -4.62 23.33
N TYR A 131 8.23 -4.95 23.68
CA TYR A 131 9.36 -5.01 22.75
C TYR A 131 9.59 -6.41 22.16
N LYS A 132 8.76 -7.40 22.50
CA LYS A 132 8.92 -8.76 21.98
C LYS A 132 8.56 -8.80 20.50
N VAL A 133 9.49 -9.27 19.68
CA VAL A 133 9.22 -9.52 18.26
C VAL A 133 8.86 -10.99 18.12
N THR A 134 7.58 -11.32 18.03
CA THR A 134 7.12 -12.72 18.16
C THR A 134 7.11 -13.50 16.84
N SER A 135 7.28 -12.79 15.72
CA SER A 135 7.22 -13.35 14.39
C SER A 135 8.08 -12.56 13.40
N HIS A 136 8.37 -13.17 12.25
CA HIS A 136 9.02 -12.47 11.14
C HIS A 136 8.15 -11.33 10.57
N VAL A 137 6.82 -11.42 10.72
CA VAL A 137 5.87 -10.35 10.37
C VAL A 137 6.03 -9.15 11.31
N ASP A 138 6.17 -9.37 12.62
CA ASP A 138 6.47 -8.29 13.56
C ASP A 138 7.83 -7.66 13.23
N LEU A 139 8.83 -8.48 12.92
CA LEU A 139 10.14 -8.00 12.53
C LEU A 139 10.05 -7.09 11.32
N SER A 140 9.33 -7.47 10.26
CA SER A 140 9.22 -6.65 9.06
C SER A 140 8.54 -5.31 9.32
N LYS A 141 7.58 -5.25 10.25
CA LYS A 141 6.93 -4.00 10.67
C LYS A 141 7.87 -3.03 11.36
N LEU A 142 8.93 -3.52 12.03
CA LEU A 142 9.95 -2.66 12.63
C LEU A 142 10.73 -1.85 11.59
N PHE A 143 10.78 -2.29 10.34
CA PHE A 143 11.44 -1.62 9.21
C PHE A 143 10.55 -0.63 8.45
N LEU A 144 9.36 -0.35 9.00
CA LEU A 144 8.35 0.47 8.33
C LEU A 144 7.90 1.64 9.18
N GLN A 145 7.41 2.67 8.49
CA GLN A 145 6.62 3.73 9.13
C GLN A 145 5.32 3.11 9.66
N PRO A 146 4.77 3.61 10.79
CA PRO A 146 3.66 2.92 11.42
C PRO A 146 2.34 3.09 10.65
N SER A 147 2.27 3.91 9.60
CA SER A 147 1.17 3.96 8.63
C SER A 147 1.23 2.85 7.55
N MET A 148 2.36 2.16 7.41
CA MET A 148 2.54 1.06 6.44
C MET A 148 2.45 -0.32 7.13
N ALA A 149 2.43 -0.35 8.47
CA ALA A 149 2.59 -1.57 9.27
C ALA A 149 1.26 -2.25 9.66
N HIS A 150 0.22 -2.12 8.84
CA HIS A 150 -1.15 -2.56 9.16
C HIS A 150 -1.50 -4.00 8.76
N TYR A 151 -0.57 -4.73 8.15
CA TYR A 151 -0.80 -6.08 7.64
C TYR A 151 -0.72 -7.17 8.72
N SER A 152 -1.39 -8.30 8.50
CA SER A 152 -1.40 -9.45 9.41
C SER A 152 -0.38 -10.51 9.05
N ALA A 153 0.00 -10.61 7.78
CA ALA A 153 1.06 -11.49 7.28
C ALA A 153 1.69 -10.90 6.00
N ILE A 154 2.76 -11.50 5.49
CA ILE A 154 3.37 -11.12 4.20
C ILE A 154 2.56 -11.75 3.06
N ASP A 155 1.29 -11.37 2.98
CA ASP A 155 0.27 -11.89 2.09
C ASP A 155 -0.50 -10.72 1.43
N GLU A 156 -1.72 -10.96 0.96
CA GLU A 156 -2.60 -9.96 0.36
C GLU A 156 -2.82 -8.72 1.24
N SER A 157 -2.76 -8.85 2.57
CA SER A 157 -2.86 -7.73 3.51
C SER A 157 -1.62 -6.83 3.52
N CYS A 158 -0.46 -7.35 3.09
CA CYS A 158 0.78 -6.61 2.95
C CYS A 158 0.83 -5.92 1.59
N ASP A 159 0.56 -4.62 1.61
CA ASP A 159 0.51 -3.83 0.40
C ASP A 159 1.90 -3.52 -0.19
N LEU A 160 1.92 -2.98 -1.40
CA LEU A 160 3.16 -2.68 -2.09
C LEU A 160 4.05 -1.67 -1.35
N SER A 161 3.45 -0.75 -0.59
CA SER A 161 4.22 0.25 0.15
C SER A 161 5.02 -0.37 1.28
N ALA A 162 4.39 -1.31 2.01
CA ALA A 162 5.03 -2.10 3.04
C ALA A 162 6.11 -3.01 2.44
N LEU A 163 5.81 -3.70 1.32
CA LEU A 163 6.78 -4.56 0.64
C LEU A 163 8.02 -3.80 0.18
N LEU A 164 7.85 -2.67 -0.51
CA LEU A 164 8.97 -1.84 -0.96
C LEU A 164 9.77 -1.30 0.22
N GLY A 165 9.09 -0.75 1.24
CA GLY A 165 9.76 -0.23 2.44
C GLY A 165 10.59 -1.30 3.16
N MET A 166 10.09 -2.52 3.22
CA MET A 166 10.80 -3.66 3.81
C MET A 166 12.05 -4.01 2.99
N VAL A 167 11.92 -4.14 1.67
CA VAL A 167 13.03 -4.44 0.77
C VAL A 167 14.14 -3.39 0.87
N ILE A 168 13.77 -2.11 0.87
CA ILE A 168 14.71 -0.99 0.94
C ILE A 168 15.49 -0.97 2.26
N ASN A 169 14.84 -1.27 3.39
CA ASN A 169 15.42 -1.06 4.71
C ASN A 169 16.14 -2.30 5.29
N ILE A 170 15.85 -3.50 4.79
CA ILE A 170 16.46 -4.75 5.27
C ILE A 170 17.71 -5.08 4.45
N SER A 171 18.89 -5.05 5.08
CA SER A 171 20.18 -5.32 4.40
C SER A 171 20.38 -6.76 3.92
N SER A 172 19.48 -7.69 4.28
CA SER A 172 19.53 -9.07 3.78
C SER A 172 19.11 -9.18 2.31
N PHE A 173 18.45 -8.15 1.77
CA PHE A 173 18.18 -8.05 0.35
C PHE A 173 19.42 -7.59 -0.42
N GLN A 174 19.52 -8.00 -1.69
CA GLN A 174 20.64 -7.61 -2.53
C GLN A 174 20.62 -6.09 -2.79
N PRO A 175 21.76 -5.39 -2.74
CA PRO A 175 21.81 -3.93 -2.93
C PRO A 175 21.17 -3.44 -4.24
N VAL A 176 21.27 -4.23 -5.32
CA VAL A 176 20.63 -3.91 -6.60
C VAL A 176 19.10 -3.93 -6.50
N VAL A 177 18.54 -4.96 -5.85
CA VAL A 177 17.10 -5.08 -5.58
C VAL A 177 16.61 -3.95 -4.69
N GLN A 178 17.40 -3.55 -3.68
CA GLN A 178 17.07 -2.40 -2.84
C GLN A 178 17.01 -1.10 -3.65
N SER A 179 17.98 -0.89 -4.56
CA SER A 179 18.00 0.28 -5.44
C SER A 179 16.82 0.31 -6.39
N ASP A 180 16.39 -0.83 -6.91
CA ASP A 180 15.25 -0.89 -7.83
C ASP A 180 13.92 -0.75 -7.10
N ALA A 181 13.79 -1.33 -5.90
CA ALA A 181 12.64 -1.09 -5.03
C ALA A 181 12.50 0.39 -4.68
N GLU A 182 13.61 1.10 -4.45
CA GLU A 182 13.61 2.54 -4.22
C GLU A 182 13.09 3.31 -5.43
N LYS A 183 13.56 3.00 -6.64
CA LYS A 183 13.07 3.62 -7.88
C LYS A 183 11.59 3.33 -8.13
N ILE A 184 11.14 2.09 -7.93
CA ILE A 184 9.71 1.74 -8.06
C ILE A 184 8.88 2.53 -7.07
N ARG A 185 9.38 2.69 -5.83
CA ARG A 185 8.70 3.48 -4.80
C ARG A 185 8.60 4.96 -5.18
N SER A 186 9.73 5.59 -5.53
CA SER A 186 9.78 7.03 -5.82
C SER A 186 9.13 7.39 -7.15
N ASP A 187 9.36 6.59 -8.19
CA ASP A 187 9.07 6.98 -9.56
C ASP A 187 7.77 6.37 -10.07
N ILE A 188 7.23 5.33 -9.43
CA ILE A 188 6.01 4.67 -9.91
C ILE A 188 4.92 4.67 -8.84
N ARG A 189 5.15 3.98 -7.72
CA ARG A 189 4.11 3.76 -6.70
C ARG A 189 3.64 5.06 -6.06
N ASN A 190 4.55 5.96 -5.70
CA ASN A 190 4.18 7.22 -5.07
C ASN A 190 3.40 8.15 -6.01
N PRO A 191 3.86 8.43 -7.25
CA PRO A 191 3.06 9.16 -8.25
C PRO A 191 1.71 8.49 -8.54
N TRP A 192 1.69 7.16 -8.55
CA TRP A 192 0.46 6.40 -8.78
C TRP A 192 -0.55 6.59 -7.64
N ALA A 193 -0.09 6.56 -6.39
CA ALA A 193 -0.93 6.77 -5.21
C ALA A 193 -1.36 8.23 -5.01
N HIS A 194 -0.55 9.20 -5.47
CA HIS A 194 -0.84 10.64 -5.43
C HIS A 194 -1.22 11.14 -6.82
N CYS A 195 -2.34 10.64 -7.32
CA CYS A 195 -2.66 10.68 -8.73
C CYS A 195 -2.77 12.11 -9.31
N ASP A 196 -1.77 12.49 -10.09
CA ASP A 196 -1.86 13.52 -11.13
C ASP A 196 -1.81 12.81 -12.50
N PHE A 197 -2.96 12.75 -13.18
CA PHE A 197 -3.07 12.04 -14.47
C PHE A 197 -2.13 12.62 -15.53
N THR A 198 -1.80 13.91 -15.47
CA THR A 198 -0.97 14.57 -16.48
C THR A 198 0.49 14.09 -16.45
N GLU A 199 0.95 13.51 -15.34
CA GLU A 199 2.27 12.89 -15.23
C GLU A 199 2.38 11.58 -16.01
N TRP A 200 1.25 10.93 -16.33
CA TRP A 200 1.21 9.64 -17.02
C TRP A 200 1.33 9.81 -18.53
N THR A 201 2.45 10.37 -18.93
CA THR A 201 2.87 10.50 -20.33
C THR A 201 3.28 9.15 -20.92
N ILE A 202 3.44 9.09 -22.25
CA ILE A 202 3.98 7.89 -22.94
C ILE A 202 5.37 7.52 -22.40
N ALA A 203 6.23 8.53 -22.17
CA ALA A 203 7.57 8.31 -21.63
C ALA A 203 7.49 7.71 -20.21
N LYS A 204 6.70 8.33 -19.32
CA LYS A 204 6.52 7.84 -17.94
C LYS A 204 6.02 6.40 -17.90
N TYR A 205 5.08 6.07 -18.78
CA TYR A 205 4.55 4.71 -18.91
C TYR A 205 5.63 3.71 -19.34
N ALA A 206 6.40 4.04 -20.39
CA ALA A 206 7.49 3.18 -20.84
C ALA A 206 8.56 2.99 -19.75
N ASP A 207 8.97 4.07 -19.08
CA ASP A 207 9.95 4.03 -17.99
C ASP A 207 9.46 3.19 -16.81
N SER A 208 8.16 3.26 -16.50
CA SER A 208 7.55 2.45 -15.44
C SER A 208 7.68 0.95 -15.71
N PHE A 209 7.44 0.51 -16.95
CA PHE A 209 7.62 -0.89 -17.34
C PHE A 209 9.07 -1.32 -17.32
N GLN A 210 10.00 -0.47 -17.79
CA GLN A 210 11.43 -0.77 -17.74
C GLN A 210 11.92 -0.97 -16.31
N LEU A 211 11.51 -0.11 -15.38
CA LEU A 211 11.86 -0.23 -13.96
C LEU A 211 11.27 -1.51 -13.33
N MET A 212 10.01 -1.85 -13.64
CA MET A 212 9.40 -3.09 -13.18
C MET A 212 10.11 -4.33 -13.73
N GLU A 213 10.45 -4.35 -15.03
CA GLU A 213 11.21 -5.44 -15.64
C GLU A 213 12.62 -5.58 -15.06
N GLN A 214 13.28 -4.46 -14.79
CA GLN A 214 14.62 -4.46 -14.21
C GLN A 214 14.60 -5.08 -12.82
N LEU A 215 13.65 -4.67 -11.96
CA LEU A 215 13.44 -5.33 -10.67
C LEU A 215 13.28 -6.84 -10.85
N VAL A 216 12.41 -7.29 -11.77
CA VAL A 216 12.14 -8.72 -11.98
C VAL A 216 13.40 -9.51 -12.33
N LYS A 217 14.28 -8.94 -13.17
CA LYS A 217 15.57 -9.55 -13.55
C LYS A 217 16.53 -9.60 -12.36
N ASP A 218 16.58 -8.52 -11.57
CA ASP A 218 17.52 -8.40 -10.45
C ASP A 218 17.09 -9.20 -9.21
N LEU A 219 15.83 -9.66 -9.15
CA LEU A 219 15.38 -10.62 -8.14
C LEU A 219 16.05 -12.01 -8.29
N GLY A 220 16.65 -12.32 -9.45
CA GLY A 220 17.36 -13.57 -9.68
C GLY A 220 16.44 -14.80 -9.61
N LEU A 221 15.24 -14.68 -10.20
CA LEU A 221 14.24 -15.74 -10.21
C LEU A 221 14.68 -16.91 -11.11
N TYR A 222 14.08 -18.09 -10.92
CA TYR A 222 14.27 -19.18 -11.88
C TYR A 222 13.74 -18.77 -13.26
N ASN A 223 14.47 -19.10 -14.33
CA ASN A 223 14.15 -18.71 -15.71
C ASN A 223 12.66 -18.88 -16.08
N ARG A 224 11.99 -19.96 -15.63
CA ARG A 224 10.57 -20.18 -15.93
C ARG A 224 9.66 -19.14 -15.26
N GLU A 225 9.93 -18.81 -14.00
CA GLU A 225 9.13 -17.84 -13.25
C GLU A 225 9.43 -16.41 -13.74
N GLU A 226 10.70 -16.09 -13.96
CA GLU A 226 11.11 -14.81 -14.55
C GLU A 226 10.42 -14.55 -15.88
N ASN A 227 10.52 -15.48 -16.83
CA ASN A 227 9.90 -15.36 -18.15
C ASN A 227 8.37 -15.24 -18.07
N ARG A 228 7.73 -15.92 -17.10
CA ARG A 228 6.28 -15.79 -16.88
C ARG A 228 5.92 -14.38 -16.45
N VAL A 229 6.65 -13.81 -15.49
CA VAL A 229 6.41 -12.46 -14.96
C VAL A 229 6.73 -11.40 -16.02
N LEU A 230 7.87 -11.48 -16.69
CA LEU A 230 8.25 -10.58 -17.78
C LEU A 230 7.25 -10.66 -18.94
N GLY A 231 6.79 -11.87 -19.28
CA GLY A 231 5.75 -12.06 -20.29
C GLY A 231 4.42 -11.40 -19.91
N ALA A 232 4.02 -11.47 -18.64
CA ALA A 232 2.82 -10.78 -18.14
C ALA A 232 2.97 -9.26 -18.20
N LEU A 233 4.11 -8.71 -17.77
CA LEU A 233 4.42 -7.28 -17.88
C LEU A 233 4.37 -6.82 -19.33
N ASN A 234 5.04 -7.53 -20.25
CA ASN A 234 5.03 -7.20 -21.67
C ASN A 234 3.62 -7.28 -22.29
N THR A 235 2.81 -8.25 -21.85
CA THR A 235 1.41 -8.37 -22.28
C THR A 235 0.61 -7.14 -21.90
N TRP A 236 0.72 -6.66 -20.66
CA TRP A 236 0.07 -5.42 -20.22
C TRP A 236 0.65 -4.17 -20.89
N ALA A 237 1.97 -4.10 -21.05
CA ALA A 237 2.63 -2.98 -21.72
C ALA A 237 2.10 -2.78 -23.14
N THR A 238 1.93 -3.88 -23.88
CA THR A 238 1.54 -3.87 -25.31
C THR A 238 0.02 -3.82 -25.51
N ASN A 239 -0.74 -4.59 -24.72
CA ASN A 239 -2.17 -4.80 -24.97
C ASN A 239 -3.08 -4.14 -23.93
N GLY A 240 -2.54 -3.58 -22.84
CA GLY A 240 -3.32 -3.05 -21.72
C GLY A 240 -4.34 -1.99 -22.14
N GLN A 241 -4.00 -1.12 -23.11
CA GLN A 241 -4.94 -0.11 -23.61
C GLN A 241 -6.12 -0.74 -24.37
N ASN A 242 -5.88 -1.81 -25.14
CA ASN A 242 -6.93 -2.57 -25.83
C ASN A 242 -7.83 -3.30 -24.83
N PHE A 243 -7.25 -3.84 -23.75
CA PHE A 243 -7.97 -4.49 -22.66
C PHE A 243 -8.98 -3.53 -22.02
N LEU A 244 -8.55 -2.29 -21.75
CA LEU A 244 -9.41 -1.26 -21.16
C LEU A 244 -10.45 -0.68 -22.13
N SER A 245 -10.15 -0.67 -23.43
CA SER A 245 -11.03 -0.11 -24.47
C SER A 245 -12.09 -1.12 -24.96
N GLY A 246 -12.19 -2.31 -24.37
CA GLY A 246 -13.20 -3.33 -24.71
C GLY A 246 -13.13 -3.85 -26.15
N THR A 247 -12.00 -3.63 -26.85
CA THR A 247 -11.83 -4.00 -28.25
C THR A 247 -11.47 -5.50 -28.33
N ILE A 248 -12.52 -6.33 -28.36
CA ILE A 248 -12.61 -7.79 -28.57
C ILE A 248 -11.40 -8.62 -28.10
N LEU A 249 -11.48 -9.21 -26.91
CA LEU A 249 -10.71 -10.40 -26.53
C LEU A 249 -11.57 -11.37 -25.67
N GLY A 250 -11.26 -12.67 -25.76
CA GLY A 250 -12.10 -13.79 -25.32
C GLY A 250 -12.54 -13.76 -23.85
N LEU A 251 -13.60 -14.52 -23.55
CA LEU A 251 -14.33 -14.54 -22.27
C LEU A 251 -13.44 -14.71 -21.01
N GLU A 252 -12.35 -15.46 -21.12
CA GLU A 252 -11.39 -15.67 -20.02
C GLU A 252 -10.63 -14.38 -19.65
N ILE A 253 -10.21 -13.60 -20.63
CA ILE A 253 -9.48 -12.33 -20.43
C ILE A 253 -10.41 -11.29 -19.81
N VAL A 254 -11.69 -11.28 -20.19
CA VAL A 254 -12.69 -10.38 -19.60
C VAL A 254 -12.90 -10.69 -18.10
N ASN A 255 -12.94 -11.96 -17.72
CA ASN A 255 -13.05 -12.34 -16.31
C ASN A 255 -11.81 -11.96 -15.51
N ASP A 256 -10.61 -12.18 -16.06
CA ASP A 256 -9.36 -11.79 -15.41
C ASP A 256 -9.26 -10.26 -15.25
N ILE A 257 -9.62 -9.48 -16.28
CA ILE A 257 -9.67 -8.01 -16.20
C ILE A 257 -10.71 -7.58 -15.16
N HIS A 258 -11.90 -8.18 -15.16
CA HIS A 258 -12.95 -7.82 -14.21
C HIS A 258 -12.52 -8.12 -12.76
N GLN A 259 -11.85 -9.26 -12.53
CA GLN A 259 -11.33 -9.62 -11.22
C GLN A 259 -10.20 -8.67 -10.78
N GLN A 260 -9.25 -8.35 -11.67
CA GLN A 260 -8.16 -7.41 -11.35
C GLN A 260 -8.69 -5.98 -11.14
N THR A 261 -9.70 -5.56 -11.89
CA THR A 261 -10.36 -4.26 -11.72
C THR A 261 -11.12 -4.19 -10.40
N HIS A 262 -11.78 -5.28 -9.99
CA HIS A 262 -12.45 -5.37 -8.69
C HIS A 262 -11.46 -5.27 -7.53
N ILE A 263 -10.38 -6.04 -7.58
CA ILE A 263 -9.33 -6.01 -6.55
C ILE A 263 -8.72 -4.61 -6.45
N LEU A 264 -8.45 -3.97 -7.60
CA LEU A 264 -7.92 -2.61 -7.62
C LEU A 264 -8.92 -1.61 -7.03
N SER A 265 -10.21 -1.76 -7.32
CA SER A 265 -11.27 -0.93 -6.75
C SER A 265 -11.28 -1.00 -5.22
N GLU A 266 -11.16 -2.19 -4.64
CA GLU A 266 -11.08 -2.37 -3.18
C GLU A 266 -9.82 -1.73 -2.58
N TYR A 267 -8.70 -1.82 -3.30
CA TYR A 267 -7.46 -1.19 -2.86
C TYR A 267 -7.53 0.34 -2.93
N VAL A 268 -8.07 0.91 -4.00
CA VAL A 268 -8.30 2.36 -4.13
C VAL A 268 -9.24 2.86 -3.03
N LEU A 269 -10.31 2.11 -2.73
CA LEU A 269 -11.19 2.42 -1.61
C LEU A 269 -10.43 2.45 -0.28
N THR A 270 -9.55 1.48 -0.05
CA THR A 270 -8.71 1.42 1.15
C THR A 270 -7.77 2.63 1.25
N LEU A 271 -7.12 3.01 0.15
CA LEU A 271 -6.26 4.20 0.08
C LEU A 271 -7.04 5.49 0.35
N CYS A 272 -8.25 5.63 -0.22
CA CYS A 272 -9.12 6.75 0.07
C CYS A 272 -9.48 6.82 1.56
N THR A 273 -9.83 5.69 2.18
CA THR A 273 -10.15 5.66 3.62
C THR A 273 -8.96 6.02 4.51
N GLU A 274 -7.75 5.60 4.14
CA GLU A 274 -6.54 5.97 4.88
C GLU A 274 -6.24 7.46 4.70
N ALA A 275 -6.37 8.00 3.49
CA ALA A 275 -6.21 9.43 3.22
C ALA A 275 -7.22 10.27 4.04
N ASP A 276 -8.48 9.84 4.12
CA ASP A 276 -9.51 10.50 4.94
C ASP A 276 -9.16 10.44 6.43
N SER A 277 -8.68 9.30 6.92
CA SER A 277 -8.21 9.12 8.31
C SER A 277 -7.05 10.05 8.65
N GLN A 278 -6.07 10.20 7.75
CA GLN A 278 -4.95 11.13 7.92
C GLN A 278 -5.44 12.59 7.92
N PHE A 279 -6.37 12.94 7.03
CA PHE A 279 -6.97 14.27 6.99
C PHE A 279 -7.68 14.62 8.30
N LEU A 280 -8.51 13.70 8.82
CA LEU A 280 -9.19 13.83 10.11
C LEU A 280 -8.19 14.07 11.25
N LYS A 281 -7.09 13.32 11.27
CA LYS A 281 -6.05 13.46 12.29
C LYS A 281 -5.36 14.83 12.25
N VAL A 282 -4.99 15.29 11.05
CA VAL A 282 -4.41 16.64 10.87
C VAL A 282 -5.40 17.73 11.29
N GLN A 283 -6.67 17.56 10.95
CA GLN A 283 -7.73 18.49 11.35
C GLN A 283 -7.90 18.55 12.88
N GLN A 284 -7.82 17.39 13.56
CA GLN A 284 -7.85 17.32 15.02
C GLN A 284 -6.66 18.06 15.64
N GLU A 285 -5.45 17.84 15.13
CA GLU A 285 -4.24 18.51 15.62
C GLU A 285 -4.30 20.03 15.42
N LEU A 286 -4.87 20.51 14.30
CA LEU A 286 -5.11 21.93 14.05
C LEU A 286 -6.12 22.54 15.04
N ASN A 287 -7.21 21.84 15.32
CA ASN A 287 -8.22 22.29 16.30
C ASN A 287 -7.63 22.36 17.71
N ASP A 288 -6.82 21.37 18.11
CA ASP A 288 -6.15 21.37 19.41
C ASP A 288 -5.16 22.55 19.53
N LEU A 289 -4.44 22.86 18.44
CA LEU A 289 -3.54 24.01 18.38
C LEU A 289 -4.31 25.33 18.47
N GLU A 290 -5.43 25.46 17.75
CA GLU A 290 -6.29 26.64 17.78
C GLU A 290 -6.83 26.89 19.20
N ASN A 291 -7.37 25.84 19.84
CA ASN A 291 -7.86 25.92 21.22
C ASN A 291 -6.75 26.37 22.19
N SER A 292 -5.55 25.82 22.03
CA SER A 292 -4.39 26.22 22.84
C SER A 292 -4.00 27.68 22.63
N LEU A 293 -4.05 28.18 21.40
CA LEU A 293 -3.76 29.58 21.10
C LEU A 293 -4.82 30.52 21.68
N GLN A 294 -6.11 30.17 21.56
CA GLN A 294 -7.21 30.95 22.14
C GLN A 294 -7.12 31.01 23.67
N GLU A 295 -6.70 29.93 24.33
CA GLU A 295 -6.49 29.92 25.78
C GLU A 295 -5.29 30.80 26.18
N ARG A 296 -4.19 30.78 25.41
CA ARG A 296 -3.05 31.67 25.64
C ARG A 296 -3.42 33.14 25.43
N MET A 297 -4.23 33.46 24.42
CA MET A 297 -4.72 34.83 24.19
C MET A 297 -5.55 35.33 25.36
N ARG A 298 -6.53 34.54 25.84
CA ARG A 298 -7.35 34.89 27.01
C ARG A 298 -6.50 35.10 28.27
N ASN A 299 -5.45 34.30 28.44
CA ASN A 299 -4.52 34.45 29.56
C ASN A 299 -3.65 35.70 29.45
N LEU A 300 -3.26 36.12 28.25
CA LEU A 300 -2.52 37.35 28.04
C LEU A 300 -3.40 38.59 28.27
N GLU A 301 -4.64 38.56 27.78
CA GLU A 301 -5.63 39.63 27.98
C GLU A 301 -5.96 39.83 29.47
N SER A 302 -6.09 38.73 30.23
CA SER A 302 -6.32 38.82 31.67
C SER A 302 -5.11 39.35 32.45
N HIS A 303 -3.88 38.99 32.07
CA HIS A 303 -2.66 39.54 32.68
C HIS A 303 -2.46 41.03 32.36
N GLN A 304 -2.81 41.47 31.15
CA GLN A 304 -2.73 42.87 30.74
C GLN A 304 -3.75 43.73 31.49
N PHE A 305 -4.93 43.17 31.79
CA PHE A 305 -5.96 43.82 32.60
C PHE A 305 -5.54 43.95 34.08
N VAL A 306 -4.91 42.92 34.65
CA VAL A 306 -4.38 42.97 36.03
C VAL A 306 -3.25 43.99 36.17
N GLN A 307 -2.32 44.06 35.21
CA GLN A 307 -1.25 45.06 35.23
C GLN A 307 -1.77 46.51 35.10
N LEU A 308 -2.83 46.74 34.33
CA LEU A 308 -3.45 48.07 34.21
C LEU A 308 -4.14 48.53 35.52
N VAL A 309 -4.73 47.60 36.27
CA VAL A 309 -5.38 47.88 37.57
C VAL A 309 -4.36 48.13 38.68
N GLU A 310 -3.16 47.55 38.62
CA GLU A 310 -2.10 47.77 39.61
C GLU A 310 -1.30 49.08 39.40
N THR A 311 -1.50 49.77 38.27
CA THR A 311 -0.85 51.07 37.95
C THR A 311 -1.70 52.32 38.25
N TYR A 312 -2.90 52.17 38.82
CA TYR A 312 -3.76 53.27 39.32
C TYR A 312 -3.87 53.24 40.84
#